data_AF-A0A0B6YG73-F1
#
_entry.id   AF-A0A0B6YG73-F1
#
_cell.length_a   1.000
_cell.length_b   1.000
_cell.length_c   1.000
_cell.angle_alpha   90.00
_cell.angle_beta   90.00
_cell.angle_gamma   90.00
#
_symmetry.space_group_name_H-M   'P 1'
#
loop_
_entity.id
_entity.type
_entity.pdbx_description
1 polymer ?
#
loop_
_entity_poly.entity_id
_entity_poly.type
_entity_poly.pdbx_seq_one_letter_code
_entity_poly.pdbx_strand_id
1 'polypeptide(L)'
;TIVHSCCPKIPSKHPPAISECGADVSIRMPGTRVFNIQKPSYETQVTAESAVSIDKVQVEGSPHPEGLVRMILSNLIRLMEDVSVGQNAKGIFDLCSAEKLVQMPEYNQEMQNIYKLKSIDMKMLTSEEERVCFFGNLVNLMIVHCHLSHILTRLQ
;
A
#
# COMPACT_ATOMS: atom_id res chain seq x y z
N THR A 1 -12.07 -21.06 -54.01
CA THR A 1 -11.33 -20.82 -52.76
C THR A 1 -12.01 -21.57 -51.64
N ILE A 2 -11.39 -22.65 -51.16
CA ILE A 2 -11.88 -23.48 -50.06
C ILE A 2 -11.08 -23.07 -48.82
N VAL A 3 -11.74 -22.50 -47.81
CA VAL A 3 -11.11 -22.17 -46.52
C VAL A 3 -11.36 -23.35 -45.59
N HIS A 4 -10.34 -24.19 -45.42
CA HIS A 4 -10.32 -25.23 -44.40
C HIS A 4 -10.17 -24.59 -43.01
N SER A 5 -11.23 -24.61 -42.20
CA SER A 5 -11.14 -24.28 -40.77
C SER A 5 -10.59 -25.48 -40.00
N CYS A 6 -9.27 -25.50 -39.78
CA CYS A 6 -8.55 -26.49 -39.00
C CYS A 6 -8.67 -26.29 -37.48
N CYS A 7 -9.88 -26.39 -36.91
CA CYS A 7 -10.03 -26.50 -35.45
C CYS A 7 -11.01 -27.63 -35.09
N PRO A 8 -10.56 -28.72 -34.46
CA PRO A 8 -11.47 -29.73 -33.94
C PRO A 8 -12.28 -29.14 -32.78
N LYS A 9 -13.61 -29.28 -32.85
CA LYS A 9 -14.53 -28.90 -31.76
C LYS A 9 -14.25 -29.81 -30.55
N ILE A 10 -13.58 -29.26 -29.54
CA ILE A 10 -13.48 -29.89 -28.22
C ILE A 10 -14.84 -29.68 -27.53
N PRO A 11 -15.60 -30.74 -27.17
CA PRO A 11 -16.81 -30.58 -26.39
C PRO A 11 -16.43 -30.23 -24.95
N SER A 12 -16.78 -29.03 -24.50
CA SER A 12 -16.68 -28.64 -23.09
C SER A 12 -17.63 -29.49 -22.24
N LYS A 13 -17.10 -30.25 -21.28
CA LYS A 13 -17.86 -31.09 -20.33
C LYS A 13 -18.17 -30.39 -19.00
N HIS A 14 -18.13 -29.07 -18.95
CA HIS A 14 -18.45 -28.36 -17.71
C HIS A 14 -19.97 -28.09 -17.63
N PRO A 15 -20.66 -28.53 -16.57
CA PRO A 15 -22.03 -28.09 -16.33
C PRO A 15 -22.06 -26.58 -16.08
N PRO A 16 -23.13 -25.88 -16.48
CA PRO A 16 -23.27 -24.45 -16.24
C PRO A 16 -23.31 -24.19 -14.74
N ALA A 17 -22.40 -23.37 -14.25
CA ALA A 17 -22.47 -22.85 -12.88
C ALA A 17 -23.72 -21.96 -12.80
N ILE A 18 -24.71 -22.41 -12.04
CA ILE A 18 -25.88 -21.60 -11.68
C ILE A 18 -25.35 -20.54 -10.71
N SER A 19 -25.13 -19.33 -11.23
CA SER A 19 -24.73 -18.17 -10.45
C SER A 19 -25.97 -17.50 -9.84
N GLU A 20 -26.50 -18.08 -8.77
CA GLU A 20 -27.38 -17.36 -7.86
C GLU A 20 -26.55 -16.85 -6.68
N CYS A 21 -25.92 -15.68 -6.86
CA CYS A 21 -25.55 -14.83 -5.74
C CYS A 21 -25.25 -13.42 -6.24
N GLY A 22 -26.08 -12.47 -5.81
CA GLY A 22 -25.75 -11.08 -5.53
C GLY A 22 -25.10 -10.24 -6.63
N ALA A 23 -25.80 -9.18 -7.05
CA ALA A 23 -25.27 -8.11 -7.89
C ALA A 23 -23.89 -7.62 -7.40
N ASP A 24 -22.86 -7.96 -8.16
CA ASP A 24 -21.50 -7.45 -7.97
C ASP A 24 -21.44 -6.04 -8.57
N VAL A 25 -21.63 -5.02 -7.72
CA VAL A 25 -21.36 -3.64 -8.11
C VAL A 25 -19.85 -3.50 -8.20
N SER A 26 -19.30 -3.80 -9.38
CA SER A 26 -17.92 -3.50 -9.71
C SER A 26 -17.75 -1.98 -9.71
N ILE A 27 -17.35 -1.41 -8.58
CA ILE A 27 -16.94 -0.01 -8.48
C ILE A 27 -15.57 0.09 -9.17
N ARG A 28 -15.61 0.40 -10.46
CA ARG A 28 -14.43 0.69 -11.25
C ARG A 28 -13.88 2.05 -10.83
N MET A 29 -12.95 2.08 -9.87
CA MET A 29 -12.28 3.33 -9.53
C MET A 29 -11.38 3.76 -10.71
N PRO A 30 -11.42 5.04 -11.14
CA PRO A 30 -10.51 5.54 -12.16
C PRO A 30 -9.08 5.47 -11.62
N GLY A 31 -8.24 4.66 -12.27
CA GLY A 31 -6.85 4.46 -11.87
C GLY A 31 -6.10 5.78 -11.82
N THR A 32 -5.61 6.14 -10.63
CA THR A 32 -4.71 7.27 -10.44
C THR A 32 -3.37 6.89 -11.08
N ARG A 33 -2.93 7.66 -12.08
CA ARG A 33 -1.62 7.46 -12.71
C ARG A 33 -0.54 7.70 -11.66
N VAL A 34 0.26 6.66 -11.38
CA VAL A 34 1.48 6.79 -10.59
C VAL A 34 2.53 7.43 -11.49
N PHE A 35 2.92 8.68 -11.18
CA PHE A 35 4.06 9.31 -11.82
C PHE A 35 5.33 8.76 -11.18
N ASN A 36 6.15 8.07 -11.97
CA ASN A 36 7.48 7.64 -11.56
C ASN A 36 8.37 8.89 -11.51
N ILE A 37 8.53 9.48 -10.32
CA ILE A 37 9.45 10.61 -10.11
C ILE A 37 10.87 10.03 -10.18
N GLN A 38 11.55 10.33 -11.29
CA GLN A 38 13.00 10.13 -11.40
C GLN A 38 13.68 10.86 -10.23
N LYS A 39 14.54 10.13 -9.51
CA LYS A 39 15.33 10.65 -8.39
C LYS A 39 16.05 11.94 -8.80
N PRO A 40 15.90 13.06 -8.07
CA PRO A 40 16.87 14.13 -8.15
C PRO A 40 18.18 13.65 -7.50
N SER A 41 19.22 13.57 -8.31
CA SER A 41 20.61 13.38 -7.88
C SER A 41 21.07 14.59 -7.09
N TYR A 42 21.15 14.46 -5.76
CA TYR A 42 21.97 15.34 -4.94
C TYR A 42 23.39 14.76 -4.90
N GLU A 43 24.24 15.19 -5.83
CA GLU A 43 25.69 15.07 -5.64
C GLU A 43 26.11 16.12 -4.61
N THR A 44 26.23 15.70 -3.35
CA THR A 44 27.00 16.46 -2.35
C THR A 44 28.35 15.77 -2.22
N GLN A 45 29.39 16.43 -2.73
CA GLN A 45 30.78 16.01 -2.56
C GLN A 45 31.12 16.02 -1.07
N VAL A 46 31.42 14.84 -0.53
CA VAL A 46 32.00 14.69 0.82
C VAL A 46 33.51 14.57 0.63
N THR A 47 34.23 15.66 0.88
CA THR A 47 35.66 15.58 1.22
C THR A 47 35.78 15.11 2.67
N ALA A 48 36.55 14.06 2.85
CA ALA A 48 36.86 13.47 4.15
C ALA A 48 37.67 14.43 5.05
N GLU A 49 37.70 14.09 6.34
CA GLU A 49 38.52 14.65 7.44
C GLU A 49 37.82 15.67 8.37
N SER A 50 37.03 15.15 9.31
CA SER A 50 37.21 15.48 10.73
C SER A 50 36.33 14.59 11.59
N ALA A 51 36.98 13.82 12.47
CA ALA A 51 36.33 13.15 13.59
C ALA A 51 35.75 14.21 14.54
N VAL A 52 34.44 14.38 14.51
CA VAL A 52 33.70 15.08 15.57
C VAL A 52 32.60 14.14 16.03
N SER A 53 32.70 13.75 17.28
CA SER A 53 31.69 13.02 18.04
C SER A 53 30.36 13.76 17.96
N ILE A 54 29.42 13.25 17.19
CA ILE A 54 28.03 13.74 17.21
C ILE A 54 27.33 13.02 18.34
N ASP A 55 27.37 13.62 19.53
CA ASP A 55 26.32 13.46 20.52
C ASP A 55 25.00 13.85 19.83
N LYS A 56 24.21 12.84 19.46
CA LYS A 56 22.85 13.04 18.97
C LYS A 56 22.00 13.54 20.13
N VAL A 57 21.96 14.85 20.30
CA VAL A 57 20.88 15.54 21.01
C VAL A 57 19.59 15.19 20.24
N GLN A 58 18.82 14.24 20.78
CA GLN A 58 17.42 14.05 20.39
C GLN A 58 16.67 15.32 20.79
N VAL A 59 16.53 16.24 19.84
CA VAL A 59 15.42 17.20 19.89
C VAL A 59 14.19 16.34 19.65
N GLU A 60 13.36 16.17 20.68
CA GLU A 60 12.02 15.58 20.60
C GLU A 60 11.13 16.46 19.70
N GLY A 61 11.37 16.38 18.39
CA GLY A 61 10.54 17.01 17.36
C GLY A 61 9.44 16.05 16.94
N SER A 62 8.23 16.57 16.75
CA SER A 62 7.16 15.83 16.08
C SER A 62 7.65 15.34 14.71
N PRO A 63 7.36 14.08 14.32
CA PRO A 63 7.80 13.57 13.03
C PRO A 63 7.20 14.38 11.88
N HIS A 64 7.97 14.54 10.80
CA HIS A 64 7.50 15.24 9.59
C HIS A 64 6.24 14.54 9.02
N PRO A 65 5.14 15.25 8.70
CA PRO A 65 3.86 14.63 8.31
C PRO A 65 3.97 13.71 7.11
N GLU A 66 4.62 14.20 6.06
CA GLU A 66 4.82 13.43 4.84
C GLU A 66 5.68 12.17 5.11
N GLY A 67 6.72 12.31 5.93
CA GLY A 67 7.62 11.20 6.27
C GLY A 67 6.89 10.12 7.07
N LEU A 68 6.02 10.51 8.00
CA LEU A 68 5.24 9.58 8.80
C LEU A 68 4.24 8.80 7.93
N VAL A 69 3.47 9.48 7.08
CA VAL A 69 2.50 8.80 6.19
C VAL A 69 3.22 7.85 5.25
N ARG A 70 4.33 8.27 4.65
CA ARG A 70 5.13 7.45 3.73
C ARG A 70 5.67 6.21 4.43
N MET A 71 6.17 6.35 5.66
CA MET A 71 6.67 5.23 6.46
C MET A 71 5.56 4.21 6.74
N ILE A 72 4.40 4.65 7.23
CA ILE A 72 3.27 3.76 7.55
C ILE A 72 2.80 3.03 6.30
N LEU A 73 2.59 3.76 5.19
CA LEU A 73 2.14 3.17 3.93
C LEU A 73 3.14 2.13 3.41
N SER A 74 4.44 2.44 3.48
CA SER A 74 5.50 1.52 3.05
C SER A 74 5.56 0.27 3.92
N ASN A 75 5.36 0.40 5.23
CA ASN A 75 5.32 -0.73 6.14
C ASN A 75 4.09 -1.62 5.88
N LEU A 76 2.91 -1.01 5.66
CA LEU A 76 1.72 -1.78 5.30
C LEU A 76 1.88 -2.53 3.98
N ILE A 77 2.45 -1.89 2.95
CA ILE A 77 2.73 -2.56 1.66
C ILE A 77 3.67 -3.76 1.87
N ARG A 78 4.74 -3.59 2.66
CA ARG A 78 5.66 -4.68 2.99
C ARG A 78 4.96 -5.83 3.72
N LEU A 79 4.13 -5.54 4.71
CA LEU A 79 3.34 -6.56 5.40
C LEU A 79 2.41 -7.30 4.43
N MET A 80 1.77 -6.57 3.50
CA MET A 80 0.93 -7.18 2.46
C MET A 80 1.74 -8.10 1.56
N GLU A 81 2.92 -7.68 1.11
CA GLU A 81 3.84 -8.49 0.30
C GLU A 81 4.31 -9.74 1.03
N ASP A 82 4.79 -9.59 2.28
CA ASP A 82 5.30 -10.68 3.11
C ASP A 82 4.23 -11.75 3.36
N VAL A 83 3.00 -11.32 3.70
CA VAL A 83 1.89 -12.26 3.90
C VAL A 83 1.50 -12.94 2.59
N SER A 84 1.51 -12.22 1.47
CA SER A 84 1.15 -12.79 0.15
C SER A 84 2.11 -13.89 -0.28
N VAL A 85 3.42 -13.65 -0.12
CA VAL A 85 4.47 -14.63 -0.46
C VAL A 85 4.34 -15.88 0.42
N GLY A 86 3.92 -15.73 1.68
CA GLY A 86 3.68 -16.85 2.58
C GLY A 86 2.38 -17.63 2.33
N GLN A 87 1.41 -17.08 1.60
CA GLN A 87 0.08 -17.67 1.41
C GLN A 87 -0.12 -18.33 0.04
N ASN A 88 0.46 -17.78 -1.02
CA ASN A 88 0.30 -18.34 -2.35
C ASN A 88 1.56 -18.19 -3.20
N ALA A 89 1.78 -19.13 -4.10
CA ALA A 89 2.95 -19.18 -4.97
C ALA A 89 3.03 -18.00 -5.97
N LYS A 90 1.96 -17.21 -6.10
CA LYS A 90 1.91 -16.07 -7.02
C LYS A 90 2.24 -14.73 -6.34
N GLY A 91 2.34 -14.70 -5.01
CA GLY A 91 2.54 -13.46 -4.25
C GLY A 91 1.38 -12.46 -4.41
N ILE A 92 0.16 -12.93 -4.68
CA ILE A 92 -1.02 -12.06 -4.84
C ILE A 92 -1.62 -11.79 -3.45
N PHE A 93 -1.87 -10.54 -3.13
CA PHE A 93 -2.60 -10.19 -1.91
C PHE A 93 -4.11 -10.37 -2.12
N ASP A 94 -4.66 -11.46 -1.57
CA ASP A 94 -6.07 -11.83 -1.64
C ASP A 94 -6.77 -11.73 -0.28
N LEU A 95 -8.05 -12.12 -0.23
CA LEU A 95 -8.85 -12.05 1.00
C LEU A 95 -8.25 -12.89 2.13
N CYS A 96 -7.78 -14.11 1.85
CA CYS A 96 -7.14 -14.99 2.85
C CYS A 96 -5.88 -14.33 3.44
N SER A 97 -5.09 -13.67 2.59
CA SER A 97 -3.90 -12.92 2.98
C SER A 97 -4.27 -11.73 3.86
N ALA A 98 -5.32 -11.00 3.50
CA ALA A 98 -5.84 -9.87 4.29
C ALA A 98 -6.39 -10.30 5.66
N GLU A 99 -7.16 -11.38 5.72
CA GLU A 99 -7.68 -11.94 6.98
C GLU A 99 -6.55 -12.34 7.93
N LYS A 100 -5.46 -12.92 7.41
CA LYS A 100 -4.28 -13.22 8.21
C LYS A 100 -3.56 -11.95 8.67
N LEU A 101 -3.35 -11.00 7.75
CA LEU A 101 -2.62 -9.76 8.03
C LEU A 101 -3.29 -8.97 9.16
N VAL A 102 -4.62 -8.82 9.16
CA VAL A 102 -5.32 -8.03 10.19
C VAL A 102 -5.27 -8.64 11.59
N GLN A 103 -4.88 -9.90 11.71
CA GLN A 103 -4.67 -10.59 12.98
C GLN A 103 -3.23 -10.47 13.49
N MET A 104 -2.30 -9.93 12.69
CA MET A 104 -0.90 -9.83 13.05
C MET A 104 -0.63 -8.66 14.01
N PRO A 105 0.29 -8.82 14.98
CA PRO A 105 0.66 -7.73 15.90
C PRO A 105 1.30 -6.54 15.16
N GLU A 106 2.02 -6.78 14.07
CA GLU A 106 2.62 -5.75 13.24
C GLU A 106 1.57 -4.84 12.60
N TYR A 107 0.43 -5.40 12.17
CA TYR A 107 -0.69 -4.60 11.68
C TYR A 107 -1.24 -3.67 12.77
N ASN A 108 -1.44 -4.19 13.99
CA ASN A 108 -1.89 -3.39 15.13
C ASN A 108 -0.90 -2.25 15.46
N GLN A 109 0.41 -2.50 15.35
CA GLN A 109 1.43 -1.48 15.51
C GLN A 109 1.28 -0.36 14.48
N GLU A 110 1.01 -0.70 13.21
CA GLU A 110 0.77 0.32 12.19
C GLU A 110 -0.53 1.10 12.44
N MET A 111 -1.59 0.46 12.97
CA MET A 111 -2.80 1.19 13.37
C MET A 111 -2.50 2.23 14.45
N GLN A 112 -1.64 1.91 15.43
CA GLN A 112 -1.18 2.88 16.42
C GLN A 112 -0.40 4.04 15.79
N ASN A 113 0.38 3.78 14.74
CA ASN A 113 1.07 4.84 14.00
C ASN A 113 0.09 5.73 13.23
N ILE A 114 -0.97 5.17 12.64
CA ILE A 114 -2.03 5.94 11.98
C ILE A 114 -2.70 6.91 12.98
N TYR A 115 -2.92 6.48 14.23
CA TYR A 115 -3.49 7.37 15.25
C TYR A 115 -2.63 8.62 15.53
N LYS A 116 -1.30 8.53 15.37
CA LYS A 116 -0.39 9.68 15.54
C LYS A 116 -0.62 10.77 14.49
N LEU A 117 -1.18 10.43 13.33
CA LEU A 117 -1.51 11.42 12.28
C LEU A 117 -2.58 12.42 12.74
N LYS A 118 -3.38 12.09 13.76
CA LYS A 118 -4.43 13.00 14.28
C LYS A 118 -3.86 14.27 14.91
N SER A 119 -2.64 14.22 15.42
CA SER A 119 -2.00 15.31 16.17
C SER A 119 -0.76 15.86 15.48
N ILE A 120 -0.59 15.59 14.18
CA ILE A 120 0.63 15.97 13.46
C ILE A 120 0.59 17.45 13.03
N ASP A 121 1.73 18.13 13.11
CA ASP A 121 1.82 19.54 12.73
C ASP A 121 1.87 19.71 11.21
N MET A 122 0.73 20.07 10.63
CA MET A 122 0.58 20.31 9.20
C MET A 122 1.34 21.55 8.71
N LYS A 123 1.79 22.45 9.60
CA LYS A 123 2.58 23.63 9.21
C LYS A 123 3.97 23.26 8.70
N MET A 124 4.42 22.04 8.97
CA MET A 124 5.68 21.49 8.45
C MET A 124 5.65 21.28 6.93
N LEU A 125 4.46 21.20 6.30
CA LEU A 125 4.32 21.08 4.84
C LEU A 125 4.46 22.45 4.17
N THR A 126 5.69 22.81 3.83
CA THR A 126 6.07 24.17 3.41
C THR A 126 5.77 24.44 1.94
N SER A 127 5.91 23.44 1.07
CA SER A 127 5.72 23.58 -0.38
C SER A 127 4.41 22.96 -0.87
N GLU A 128 3.94 23.41 -2.04
CA GLU A 128 2.76 22.82 -2.68
C GLU A 128 3.00 21.37 -3.10
N GLU A 129 4.17 21.08 -3.67
CA GLU A 129 4.58 19.73 -4.08
C GLU A 129 4.57 18.75 -2.89
N GLU A 130 5.06 19.20 -1.74
CA GLU A 130 5.09 18.40 -0.52
C GLU A 130 3.68 18.12 0.02
N ARG A 131 2.77 19.11 -0.06
CA ARG A 131 1.36 18.92 0.29
C ARG A 131 0.69 17.91 -0.64
N VAL A 132 0.92 18.01 -1.95
CA VAL A 132 0.36 17.06 -2.94
C VAL A 132 0.86 15.64 -2.66
N CYS A 133 2.16 15.47 -2.41
CA CYS A 133 2.75 14.18 -2.03
C CYS A 133 2.14 13.63 -0.74
N PHE A 134 2.05 14.46 0.30
CA PHE A 134 1.42 14.10 1.56
C PHE A 134 -0.02 13.61 1.36
N PHE A 135 -0.86 14.39 0.66
CA PHE A 135 -2.26 14.04 0.45
C PHE A 135 -2.42 12.78 -0.40
N GLY A 136 -1.60 12.60 -1.45
CA GLY A 136 -1.62 11.38 -2.25
C GLY A 136 -1.30 10.14 -1.42
N ASN A 137 -0.24 10.21 -0.61
CA ASN A 137 0.14 9.12 0.29
C ASN A 137 -0.93 8.88 1.38
N LEU A 138 -1.53 9.94 1.91
CA LEU A 138 -2.57 9.84 2.94
C LEU A 138 -3.84 9.19 2.39
N VAL A 139 -4.27 9.54 1.18
CA VAL A 139 -5.44 8.93 0.53
C VAL A 139 -5.20 7.44 0.30
N ASN A 140 -4.03 7.06 -0.23
CA ASN A 140 -3.66 5.66 -0.42
C ASN A 140 -3.67 4.88 0.91
N LEU A 141 -3.08 5.47 1.96
CA LEU A 141 -3.08 4.90 3.30
C LEU A 141 -4.51 4.71 3.84
N MET A 142 -5.37 5.71 3.68
CA MET A 142 -6.75 5.64 4.15
C MET A 142 -7.59 4.60 3.41
N ILE A 143 -7.36 4.42 2.10
CA ILE A 143 -8.02 3.37 1.31
C ILE A 143 -7.64 1.99 1.83
N VAL A 144 -6.33 1.72 1.98
CA VAL A 144 -5.83 0.45 2.52
C VAL A 144 -6.38 0.21 3.92
N HIS A 145 -6.29 1.21 4.79
CA HIS A 145 -6.83 1.15 6.15
C HIS A 145 -8.32 0.81 6.17
N CYS A 146 -9.12 1.46 5.33
CA CYS A 146 -10.57 1.22 5.25
C CYS A 146 -10.89 -0.22 4.86
N HIS A 147 -10.23 -0.76 3.83
CA HIS A 147 -10.48 -2.12 3.37
C HIS A 147 -10.07 -3.16 4.42
N LEU A 148 -8.88 -3.00 5.03
CA LEU A 148 -8.41 -3.92 6.07
C LEU A 148 -9.26 -3.84 7.34
N SER A 149 -9.68 -2.63 7.74
CA SER A 149 -10.57 -2.46 8.91
C SER A 149 -11.93 -3.12 8.70
N HIS A 150 -12.48 -3.04 7.48
CA HIS A 150 -13.74 -3.71 7.15
C HIS A 150 -13.61 -5.24 7.23
N ILE A 151 -12.48 -5.80 6.78
CA ILE A 151 -12.19 -7.24 6.91
C ILE A 151 -12.08 -7.62 8.39
N LEU A 152 -11.32 -6.87 9.18
CA LEU A 152 -11.18 -7.11 10.63
C LEU A 152 -12.54 -7.11 11.34
N THR A 153 -13.40 -6.15 11.01
CA THR A 153 -14.75 -6.03 11.59
C THR A 153 -15.61 -7.25 11.27
N ARG A 154 -15.42 -7.91 10.13
CA ARG A 154 -16.17 -9.12 9.72
C ARG A 154 -15.68 -10.41 10.38
N LEU A 155 -14.46 -10.40 10.93
CA LEU A 155 -13.86 -11.54 11.64
C LEU A 155 -14.24 -11.58 13.13
N GLN A 156 -14.77 -10.47 13.67
CA GLN A 156 -15.23 -10.33 15.05
C GLN A 156 -16.73 -10.66 15.16
#